data_AF-A0A2V4C624-F1
#
_entry.id   AF-A0A2V4C624-F1
#
_cell.length_a   1.000
_cell.length_b   1.000
_cell.length_c   1.000
_cell.angle_alpha   90.00
_cell.angle_beta   90.00
_cell.angle_gamma   90.00
#
_symmetry.space_group_name_H-M   'P 1'
#
loop_
_entity.id
_entity.type
_entity.pdbx_description
1 polymer ?
#
loop_
_entity_poly.entity_id
_entity_poly.type
_entity_poly.pdbx_seq_one_letter_code
_entity_poly.pdbx_strand_id
1 'polypeptide(L)'
;MSRNSIESKNKSFFPTLNFTKINVIELKKNHLNHFKIKIIMKTLKTIFAILSIAVFTVSCSNDDDNSPKFQTENPLAAYYTQTGFTTSTNFINSGDYEFGLVFTPTVKGKIKAITLKLPATNPSLRVTIWDYTTKTVLRSETLNVATADVEVKKEISELALEKDKKYLISMNSNDWYKKNKADNSATTYPIVAGNITFNEYRWLSGTAQTFPTTVSSTYNAGDLSFDFQQTE
;
A
#
# COMPACT_ATOMS: atom_id res chain seq x y z
N MET A 1 -40.47 45.10 56.04
CA MET A 1 -40.60 44.06 55.01
C MET A 1 -39.29 43.28 54.98
N SER A 2 -39.38 42.01 55.40
CA SER A 2 -38.43 40.88 55.43
C SER A 2 -36.93 41.08 55.79
N ARG A 3 -36.56 40.49 56.93
CA ARG A 3 -35.19 40.06 57.32
C ARG A 3 -35.15 38.52 57.32
N ASN A 4 -34.00 37.96 56.94
CA ASN A 4 -33.65 36.55 57.03
C ASN A 4 -33.74 36.00 58.48
N SER A 5 -34.10 34.72 58.63
CA SER A 5 -33.55 33.86 59.68
C SER A 5 -33.56 32.39 59.27
N ILE A 6 -32.47 31.74 59.67
CA ILE A 6 -32.08 30.34 59.53
C ILE A 6 -32.78 29.52 60.63
N GLU A 7 -33.18 28.27 60.35
CA GLU A 7 -33.23 27.23 61.39
C GLU A 7 -32.98 25.82 60.81
N SER A 8 -31.95 25.16 61.33
CA SER A 8 -31.62 23.75 61.15
C SER A 8 -32.43 22.86 62.09
N LYS A 9 -32.74 21.61 61.71
CA LYS A 9 -32.67 20.49 62.66
C LYS A 9 -32.53 19.13 61.98
N ASN A 10 -31.52 18.44 62.49
CA ASN A 10 -31.00 17.11 62.22
C ASN A 10 -32.01 16.02 62.64
N LYS A 11 -32.09 14.91 61.89
CA LYS A 11 -32.42 13.58 62.44
C LYS A 11 -31.80 12.47 61.58
N SER A 12 -30.93 11.73 62.24
CA SER A 12 -30.23 10.51 61.81
C SER A 12 -31.15 9.29 61.79
N PHE A 13 -30.94 8.35 60.85
CA PHE A 13 -30.90 6.90 61.15
C PHE A 13 -30.39 6.08 59.94
N PHE A 14 -29.87 4.90 60.26
CA PHE A 14 -28.87 4.05 59.60
C PHE A 14 -29.21 3.45 58.22
N PRO A 15 -28.17 3.05 57.43
CA PRO A 15 -28.32 2.34 56.17
C PRO A 15 -28.63 0.85 56.40
N THR A 16 -29.66 0.34 55.72
CA THR A 16 -29.92 -1.09 55.61
C THR A 16 -28.99 -1.72 54.57
N LEU A 17 -28.05 -2.52 55.05
CA LEU A 17 -27.25 -3.47 54.28
C LEU A 17 -28.17 -4.55 53.71
N ASN A 18 -28.28 -4.63 52.38
CA ASN A 18 -28.90 -5.76 51.71
C ASN A 18 -27.79 -6.62 51.08
N PHE A 19 -27.55 -7.77 51.69
CA PHE A 19 -26.64 -8.80 51.20
C PHE A 19 -27.25 -9.56 50.01
N THR A 20 -26.36 -10.19 49.23
CA THR A 20 -26.56 -11.22 48.21
C THR A 20 -26.86 -10.81 46.75
N LYS A 21 -25.78 -10.51 46.03
CA LYS A 21 -25.51 -11.10 44.70
C LYS A 21 -24.01 -11.35 44.59
N ILE A 22 -23.57 -12.46 45.18
CA ILE A 22 -22.20 -12.96 45.02
C ILE A 22 -22.01 -13.36 43.55
N ASN A 23 -20.89 -12.90 42.99
CA ASN A 23 -20.45 -13.03 41.59
C ASN A 23 -20.63 -14.43 40.99
N VAL A 24 -21.69 -14.63 40.20
CA VAL A 24 -21.87 -15.83 39.36
C VAL A 24 -20.85 -15.88 38.21
N ILE A 25 -20.20 -14.76 37.88
CA ILE A 25 -19.22 -14.65 36.79
C ILE A 25 -17.84 -15.20 37.22
N GLU A 26 -17.51 -15.12 38.51
CA GLU A 26 -16.18 -15.48 39.03
C GLU A 26 -16.01 -17.00 39.22
N LEU A 27 -17.09 -17.72 39.54
CA LEU A 27 -17.09 -19.19 39.64
C LEU A 27 -16.92 -19.91 38.29
N LYS A 28 -17.39 -19.33 37.17
CA LYS A 28 -17.25 -19.95 35.84
C LYS A 28 -15.81 -19.88 35.28
N LYS A 29 -15.02 -18.87 35.68
CA LYS A 29 -13.64 -18.68 35.19
C LYS A 29 -12.67 -19.72 35.75
N ASN A 30 -12.83 -20.10 37.02
CA ASN A 30 -11.92 -21.05 37.67
C ASN A 30 -12.14 -22.51 37.22
N HIS A 31 -13.37 -22.88 36.85
CA HIS A 31 -13.67 -24.23 36.36
C HIS A 31 -13.15 -24.48 34.94
N LEU A 32 -13.02 -23.44 34.12
CA LEU A 32 -12.54 -23.55 32.73
C LEU A 32 -11.02 -23.70 32.64
N ASN A 33 -10.27 -23.10 33.56
CA ASN A 33 -8.81 -23.19 33.60
C ASN A 33 -8.31 -24.55 34.10
N HIS A 34 -9.03 -25.16 35.05
CA HIS A 34 -8.71 -26.51 35.54
C HIS A 34 -8.96 -27.60 34.48
N PHE A 35 -9.92 -27.40 33.57
CA PHE A 35 -10.21 -28.35 32.50
C PHE A 35 -9.17 -28.31 31.37
N LYS A 36 -8.66 -27.12 31.01
CA LYS A 36 -7.64 -26.97 29.95
C LYS A 36 -6.28 -27.56 30.33
N ILE A 37 -5.87 -27.44 31.60
CA ILE A 37 -4.58 -27.95 32.08
C ILE A 37 -4.56 -29.49 32.13
N LYS A 38 -5.71 -30.13 32.43
CA LYS A 38 -5.81 -31.60 32.49
C LYS A 38 -5.78 -32.28 31.12
N ILE A 39 -6.12 -31.57 30.05
CA ILE A 39 -6.06 -32.06 28.66
C ILE A 39 -4.63 -32.02 28.11
N ILE A 40 -3.81 -31.07 28.55
CA ILE A 40 -2.45 -30.87 28.04
C ILE A 40 -1.44 -31.88 28.66
N MET A 41 -1.75 -32.50 29.80
CA MET A 41 -0.83 -33.44 30.48
C MET A 41 -0.97 -34.92 30.04
N LYS A 42 -1.90 -35.28 29.14
CA LYS A 42 -2.21 -36.69 28.84
C LYS A 42 -1.64 -37.21 27.51
N THR A 43 -0.90 -36.40 26.76
CA THR A 43 -0.34 -36.75 25.45
C THR A 43 1.19 -36.88 25.45
N LEU A 44 1.84 -36.94 26.62
CA LEU A 44 3.31 -36.96 26.76
C LEU A 44 3.92 -38.34 27.07
N LYS A 45 3.19 -39.45 26.95
CA LYS A 45 3.74 -40.76 27.31
C LYS A 45 3.20 -41.87 26.43
N THR A 46 3.72 -42.05 25.22
CA THR A 46 3.94 -43.41 24.66
C THR A 46 4.67 -43.39 23.31
N ILE A 47 5.72 -44.23 23.25
CA ILE A 47 6.31 -44.88 22.06
C ILE A 47 7.50 -44.15 21.42
N PHE A 48 8.62 -44.32 22.13
CA PHE A 48 9.96 -44.54 21.56
C PHE A 48 10.09 -46.05 21.21
N ALA A 49 10.96 -46.36 20.23
CA ALA A 49 11.46 -47.68 19.82
C ALA A 49 10.70 -48.41 18.68
N ILE A 50 11.26 -48.36 17.47
CA ILE A 50 11.96 -49.51 16.86
C ILE A 50 13.02 -48.95 15.89
N LEU A 51 14.22 -49.45 16.06
CA LEU A 51 15.48 -49.04 15.45
C LEU A 51 15.95 -50.16 14.51
N SER A 52 16.46 -49.75 13.34
CA SER A 52 17.33 -50.48 12.38
C SER A 52 16.68 -51.40 11.34
N ILE A 53 16.90 -51.08 10.04
CA ILE A 53 17.91 -51.72 9.17
C ILE A 53 17.99 -50.98 7.81
N ALA A 54 19.08 -50.22 7.66
CA ALA A 54 20.06 -50.18 6.56
C ALA A 54 19.67 -50.11 5.05
N VAL A 55 20.26 -49.06 4.44
CA VAL A 55 20.91 -48.87 3.12
C VAL A 55 20.16 -48.58 1.80
N PHE A 56 20.61 -47.46 1.21
CA PHE A 56 20.64 -47.01 -0.19
C PHE A 56 19.33 -46.97 -1.00
N THR A 57 18.72 -45.78 -1.05
CA THR A 57 18.59 -45.04 -2.31
C THR A 57 18.69 -43.54 -2.02
N VAL A 58 19.66 -42.88 -2.64
CA VAL A 58 19.61 -41.43 -2.84
C VAL A 58 18.54 -41.21 -3.90
N SER A 59 17.31 -40.96 -3.47
CA SER A 59 16.27 -40.39 -4.31
C SER A 59 15.70 -39.21 -3.54
N CYS A 60 16.41 -38.10 -3.63
CA CYS A 60 15.88 -36.80 -3.29
C CYS A 60 14.84 -36.48 -4.37
N SER A 61 13.65 -37.07 -4.24
CA SER A 61 12.48 -36.74 -5.04
C SER A 61 11.53 -35.99 -4.13
N ASN A 62 11.86 -34.74 -3.86
CA ASN A 62 10.90 -33.68 -3.68
C ASN A 62 11.51 -32.50 -4.44
N ASP A 63 11.11 -32.36 -5.71
CA ASP A 63 11.12 -31.05 -6.37
C ASP A 63 10.09 -30.19 -5.62
N ASP A 64 10.42 -29.80 -4.39
CA ASP A 64 9.82 -28.63 -3.80
C ASP A 64 10.37 -27.49 -4.65
N ASP A 65 9.50 -26.98 -5.53
CA ASP A 65 9.66 -25.76 -6.31
C ASP A 65 9.79 -24.57 -5.34
N ASN A 66 10.93 -24.55 -4.61
CA ASN A 66 11.39 -23.56 -3.65
C ASN A 66 12.05 -22.38 -4.38
N SER A 67 11.72 -22.19 -5.66
CA SER A 67 11.99 -20.95 -6.35
C SER A 67 11.25 -19.83 -5.60
N PRO A 68 11.94 -18.73 -5.22
CA PRO A 68 11.28 -17.63 -4.51
C PRO A 68 10.08 -17.13 -5.32
N LYS A 69 8.87 -17.26 -4.77
CA LYS A 69 7.65 -16.74 -5.42
C LYS A 69 7.57 -15.24 -5.20
N PHE A 70 8.22 -14.49 -6.06
CA PHE A 70 8.17 -13.03 -6.06
C PHE A 70 6.78 -12.53 -6.45
N GLN A 71 6.12 -11.86 -5.51
CA GLN A 71 4.82 -11.25 -5.72
C GLN A 71 4.93 -10.03 -6.64
N THR A 72 3.86 -9.78 -7.39
CA THR A 72 3.70 -8.54 -8.15
C THR A 72 3.07 -7.48 -7.26
N GLU A 73 3.61 -6.27 -7.25
CA GLU A 73 3.08 -5.13 -6.50
C GLU A 73 2.79 -3.94 -7.42
N ASN A 74 1.82 -3.12 -7.01
CA ASN A 74 1.57 -1.82 -7.62
C ASN A 74 1.79 -0.73 -6.56
N PRO A 75 2.73 0.21 -6.76
CA PRO A 75 3.17 1.10 -5.69
C PRO A 75 2.26 2.33 -5.49
N LEU A 76 1.24 2.56 -6.32
CA LEU A 76 0.48 3.82 -6.34
C LEU A 76 -0.26 4.11 -5.04
N ALA A 77 -0.96 3.12 -4.48
CA ALA A 77 -1.73 3.30 -3.26
C ALA A 77 -0.81 3.67 -2.08
N ALA A 78 0.29 2.93 -1.92
CA ALA A 78 1.29 3.20 -0.88
C ALA A 78 1.96 4.57 -1.07
N TYR A 79 2.23 4.98 -2.32
CA TYR A 79 2.73 6.32 -2.62
C TYR A 79 1.79 7.44 -2.12
N TYR A 80 0.48 7.34 -2.40
CA TYR A 80 -0.47 8.34 -1.92
C TYR A 80 -0.65 8.34 -0.40
N THR A 81 -0.61 7.16 0.23
CA THR A 81 -0.59 7.05 1.69
C THR A 81 0.62 7.76 2.30
N GLN A 82 1.82 7.52 1.76
CA GLN A 82 3.07 8.05 2.32
C GLN A 82 3.29 9.55 2.03
N THR A 83 2.75 10.05 0.92
CA THR A 83 2.78 11.50 0.62
C THR A 83 1.75 12.29 1.42
N GLY A 84 0.70 11.64 1.92
CA GLY A 84 -0.44 12.32 2.54
C GLY A 84 -1.30 13.10 1.54
N PHE A 85 -1.22 12.79 0.25
CA PHE A 85 -2.03 13.44 -0.80
C PHE A 85 -3.47 12.92 -0.75
N THR A 86 -4.28 13.54 0.11
CA THR A 86 -5.66 13.13 0.40
C THR A 86 -6.71 13.91 -0.40
N THR A 87 -6.35 15.09 -0.93
CA THR A 87 -7.26 15.91 -1.73
C THR A 87 -7.07 15.59 -3.21
N SER A 88 -8.18 15.53 -3.96
CA SER A 88 -8.18 15.34 -5.41
C SER A 88 -8.97 16.44 -6.09
N THR A 89 -8.45 16.97 -7.20
CA THR A 89 -9.15 17.89 -8.10
C THR A 89 -9.03 17.35 -9.53
N ASN A 90 -10.16 17.34 -10.25
CA ASN A 90 -10.21 16.83 -11.61
C ASN A 90 -9.93 17.96 -12.60
N PHE A 91 -9.06 17.69 -13.56
CA PHE A 91 -8.76 18.56 -14.68
C PHE A 91 -9.17 17.82 -15.95
N ILE A 92 -10.01 18.45 -16.76
CA ILE A 92 -10.50 17.93 -18.04
C ILE A 92 -10.21 18.98 -19.10
N ASN A 93 -9.65 18.59 -20.24
CA ASN A 93 -9.23 19.46 -21.35
C ASN A 93 -8.43 20.70 -20.89
N SER A 94 -7.52 20.50 -19.94
CA SER A 94 -6.87 21.59 -19.19
C SER A 94 -5.44 21.92 -19.69
N GLY A 95 -5.17 21.64 -20.97
CA GLY A 95 -3.88 21.81 -21.63
C GLY A 95 -3.03 20.55 -21.59
N ASP A 96 -2.18 20.35 -22.60
CA ASP A 96 -1.37 19.13 -22.73
C ASP A 96 -0.09 19.19 -21.90
N TYR A 97 0.18 18.12 -21.16
CA TYR A 97 1.38 17.98 -20.36
C TYR A 97 1.92 16.55 -20.41
N GLU A 98 3.24 16.41 -20.39
CA GLU A 98 3.94 15.17 -20.06
C GLU A 98 4.31 15.22 -18.57
N PHE A 99 3.72 14.36 -17.74
CA PHE A 99 4.00 14.32 -16.31
C PHE A 99 4.04 12.92 -15.74
N GLY A 100 4.74 12.76 -14.62
CA GLY A 100 4.82 11.50 -13.92
C GLY A 100 5.88 11.45 -12.83
N LEU A 101 6.29 10.23 -12.47
CA LEU A 101 7.08 9.97 -11.28
C LEU A 101 8.45 9.41 -11.65
N VAL A 102 9.47 9.95 -10.99
CA VAL A 102 10.82 9.39 -10.97
C VAL A 102 10.88 8.34 -9.89
N PHE A 103 11.40 7.17 -10.23
CA PHE A 103 11.44 6.04 -9.31
C PHE A 103 12.73 5.23 -9.44
N THR A 104 13.03 4.51 -8.37
CA THR A 104 14.19 3.63 -8.22
C THR A 104 13.73 2.30 -7.59
N PRO A 105 13.90 1.15 -8.25
CA PRO A 105 13.68 -0.15 -7.64
C PRO A 105 14.71 -0.41 -6.53
N THR A 106 14.27 -0.90 -5.38
CA THR A 106 15.14 -1.29 -4.26
C THR A 106 15.62 -2.74 -4.35
N VAL A 107 15.01 -3.51 -5.26
CA VAL A 107 15.39 -4.88 -5.65
C VAL A 107 15.40 -4.96 -7.18
N LYS A 108 16.09 -5.96 -7.73
CA LYS A 108 16.06 -6.19 -9.18
C LYS A 108 14.70 -6.75 -9.56
N GLY A 109 14.14 -6.31 -10.68
CA GLY A 109 12.83 -6.76 -11.08
C GLY A 109 12.44 -6.34 -12.48
N LYS A 110 11.13 -6.32 -12.74
CA LYS A 110 10.57 -5.99 -14.05
C LYS A 110 9.19 -5.35 -13.94
N ILE A 111 8.87 -4.49 -14.90
CA ILE A 111 7.50 -4.00 -15.11
C ILE A 111 6.78 -4.98 -16.04
N LYS A 112 5.57 -5.40 -15.65
CA LYS A 112 4.72 -6.32 -16.43
C LYS A 112 3.45 -5.68 -16.97
N ALA A 113 2.97 -4.64 -16.31
CA ALA A 113 1.81 -3.90 -16.75
C ALA A 113 1.94 -2.43 -16.37
N ILE A 114 1.28 -1.58 -17.13
CA ILE A 114 1.07 -0.17 -16.81
C ILE A 114 -0.38 -0.05 -16.33
N THR A 115 -0.59 0.67 -15.25
CA THR A 115 -1.93 0.99 -14.75
C THR A 115 -2.13 2.50 -14.75
N LEU A 116 -3.33 2.96 -15.14
CA LEU A 116 -3.68 4.37 -14.98
C LEU A 116 -5.17 4.62 -14.89
N LYS A 117 -5.54 5.79 -14.38
CA LYS A 117 -6.92 6.27 -14.31
C LYS A 117 -7.00 7.75 -14.70
N LEU A 118 -7.97 8.09 -15.56
CA LEU A 118 -8.23 9.47 -15.99
C LEU A 118 -9.68 9.91 -15.67
N PRO A 119 -9.92 11.22 -15.48
CA PRO A 119 -11.27 11.76 -15.28
C PRO A 119 -12.10 11.84 -16.56
N ALA A 120 -11.52 11.52 -17.72
CA ALA A 120 -12.18 11.52 -19.02
C ALA A 120 -11.65 10.37 -19.90
N THR A 121 -12.36 10.07 -20.98
CA THR A 121 -11.97 9.03 -21.93
C THR A 121 -10.83 9.52 -22.83
N ASN A 122 -9.84 8.66 -23.07
CA ASN A 122 -8.76 8.92 -24.02
C ASN A 122 -8.40 7.62 -24.77
N PRO A 123 -8.75 7.50 -26.06
CA PRO A 123 -8.55 6.25 -26.80
C PRO A 123 -7.07 5.94 -27.13
N SER A 124 -6.17 6.92 -26.98
CA SER A 124 -4.80 6.83 -27.47
C SER A 124 -3.80 7.54 -26.53
N LEU A 125 -3.94 7.33 -25.22
CA LEU A 125 -3.07 7.95 -24.23
C LEU A 125 -1.66 7.38 -24.33
N ARG A 126 -0.66 8.25 -24.50
CA ARG A 126 0.76 7.84 -24.54
C ARG A 126 1.33 7.78 -23.13
N VAL A 127 1.93 6.65 -22.79
CA VAL A 127 2.78 6.46 -21.61
C VAL A 127 4.21 6.20 -22.07
N THR A 128 5.18 6.76 -21.37
CA THR A 128 6.61 6.63 -21.67
C THR A 128 7.38 6.26 -20.42
N ILE A 129 8.26 5.26 -20.52
CA ILE A 129 9.23 4.90 -19.49
C ILE A 129 10.61 5.32 -20.00
N TRP A 130 11.36 6.03 -19.17
CA TRP A 130 12.61 6.67 -19.52
C TRP A 130 13.76 6.16 -18.66
N ASP A 131 14.95 6.12 -19.26
CA ASP A 131 16.18 6.09 -18.50
C ASP A 131 16.44 7.50 -17.95
N TYR A 132 16.54 7.62 -16.63
CA TYR A 132 16.62 8.94 -16.00
C TYR A 132 17.94 9.67 -16.31
N THR A 133 19.05 8.93 -16.40
CA THR A 133 20.39 9.50 -16.57
C THR A 133 20.59 10.00 -17.99
N THR A 134 20.31 9.16 -18.97
CA THR A 134 20.48 9.46 -20.40
C THR A 134 19.30 10.23 -20.97
N LYS A 135 18.17 10.28 -20.25
CA LYS A 135 16.90 10.90 -20.67
C LYS A 135 16.30 10.27 -21.93
N THR A 136 16.72 9.04 -22.24
CA THR A 136 16.26 8.31 -23.43
C THR A 136 14.99 7.53 -23.13
N VAL A 137 14.16 7.32 -24.16
CA VAL A 137 12.98 6.47 -24.07
C VAL A 137 13.42 5.01 -24.01
N LEU A 138 13.02 4.30 -22.94
CA LEU A 138 13.18 2.85 -22.81
C LEU A 138 11.96 2.10 -23.36
N ARG A 139 10.77 2.67 -23.16
CA ARG A 139 9.51 2.12 -23.67
C ARG A 139 8.50 3.23 -23.91
N SER A 140 7.70 3.08 -24.96
CA SER A 140 6.47 3.85 -25.14
C SER A 140 5.30 2.92 -25.43
N GLU A 141 4.16 3.18 -24.79
CA GLU A 141 2.94 2.40 -24.91
C GLU A 141 1.76 3.33 -25.13
N THR A 142 0.81 2.90 -25.95
CA THR A 142 -0.51 3.54 -26.08
C THR A 142 -1.54 2.75 -25.28
N LEU A 143 -2.29 3.44 -24.41
CA LEU A 143 -3.38 2.87 -23.61
C LEU A 143 -4.72 3.49 -24.02
N ASN A 144 -5.76 2.65 -24.03
CA ASN A 144 -7.13 3.08 -24.27
C ASN A 144 -7.87 3.24 -22.94
N VAL A 145 -8.20 4.47 -22.56
CA VAL A 145 -9.11 4.80 -21.47
C VAL A 145 -10.53 4.92 -22.04
N ALA A 146 -11.22 3.79 -22.10
CA ALA A 146 -12.56 3.71 -22.68
C ALA A 146 -13.66 4.28 -21.77
N THR A 147 -13.40 4.38 -20.46
CA THR A 147 -14.37 4.87 -19.48
C THR A 147 -13.67 5.75 -18.46
N ALA A 148 -14.23 6.93 -18.21
CA ALA A 148 -13.74 7.85 -17.19
C ALA A 148 -13.82 7.24 -15.79
N ASP A 149 -12.86 7.58 -14.93
CA ASP A 149 -12.75 7.14 -13.54
C ASP A 149 -12.70 5.62 -13.32
N VAL A 150 -12.34 4.87 -14.36
CA VAL A 150 -12.07 3.43 -14.28
C VAL A 150 -10.58 3.22 -14.49
N GLU A 151 -9.94 2.49 -13.56
CA GLU A 151 -8.54 2.11 -13.73
C GLU A 151 -8.41 1.17 -14.93
N VAL A 152 -7.49 1.49 -15.82
CA VAL A 152 -7.09 0.68 -16.95
C VAL A 152 -5.76 0.03 -16.62
N LYS A 153 -5.65 -1.26 -16.93
CA LYS A 153 -4.41 -2.02 -16.87
C LYS A 153 -4.08 -2.52 -18.27
N LYS A 154 -2.86 -2.25 -18.73
CA LYS A 154 -2.32 -2.79 -19.98
C LYS A 154 -1.10 -3.65 -19.64
N GLU A 155 -1.20 -4.95 -19.91
CA GLU A 155 -0.02 -5.82 -19.90
C GLU A 155 0.95 -5.43 -21.02
N ILE A 156 2.24 -5.47 -20.72
CA ILE A 156 3.30 -5.11 -21.65
C ILE A 156 4.32 -6.24 -21.73
N SER A 157 5.09 -6.29 -22.82
CA SER A 157 6.30 -7.11 -22.83
C SER A 157 7.23 -6.62 -21.72
N GLU A 158 7.68 -7.54 -20.88
CA GLU A 158 8.37 -7.25 -19.63
C GLU A 158 9.54 -6.28 -19.85
N LEU A 159 9.61 -5.24 -19.02
CA LEU A 159 10.73 -4.31 -19.01
C LEU A 159 11.57 -4.56 -17.77
N ALA A 160 12.75 -5.16 -17.95
CA ALA A 160 13.70 -5.38 -16.87
C ALA A 160 14.18 -4.06 -16.28
N LEU A 161 14.25 -4.02 -14.95
CA LEU A 161 14.75 -2.89 -14.18
C LEU A 161 15.87 -3.36 -13.26
N GLU A 162 16.98 -2.64 -13.33
CA GLU A 162 18.10 -2.80 -12.40
C GLU A 162 17.79 -2.14 -11.05
N LYS A 163 18.21 -2.84 -9.98
CA LYS A 163 18.24 -2.29 -8.62
C LYS A 163 19.05 -1.00 -8.58
N ASP A 164 18.59 -0.04 -7.77
CA ASP A 164 19.25 1.25 -7.50
C ASP A 164 19.42 2.17 -8.73
N LYS A 165 18.92 1.77 -9.91
CA LYS A 165 18.89 2.60 -11.11
C LYS A 165 17.62 3.45 -11.15
N LYS A 166 17.78 4.73 -11.50
CA LYS A 166 16.67 5.69 -11.64
C LYS A 166 16.00 5.59 -13.00
N TYR A 167 14.68 5.66 -12.98
CA TYR A 167 13.81 5.69 -14.14
C TYR A 167 12.76 6.80 -13.96
N LEU A 168 12.06 7.14 -15.04
CA LEU A 168 10.87 7.99 -14.98
C LEU A 168 9.76 7.27 -15.74
N ILE A 169 8.54 7.26 -15.20
CA ILE A 169 7.33 6.90 -15.96
C ILE A 169 6.46 8.15 -16.07
N SER A 170 6.03 8.48 -17.28
CA SER A 170 5.16 9.64 -17.56
C SER A 170 4.04 9.30 -18.53
N MET A 171 3.00 10.12 -18.51
CA MET A 171 1.96 10.13 -19.54
C MET A 171 1.80 11.52 -20.13
N ASN A 172 1.42 11.57 -21.40
CA ASN A 172 1.03 12.79 -22.08
C ASN A 172 -0.49 12.93 -22.09
N SER A 173 -1.03 13.88 -21.32
CA SER A 173 -2.47 14.03 -21.17
C SER A 173 -2.88 15.48 -21.03
N ASN A 174 -4.10 15.79 -21.46
CA ASN A 174 -4.82 17.01 -21.14
C ASN A 174 -5.90 16.83 -20.05
N ASP A 175 -6.02 15.62 -19.53
CA ASP A 175 -6.94 15.22 -18.46
C ASP A 175 -6.16 14.56 -17.32
N TRP A 176 -6.41 14.92 -16.06
CA TRP A 176 -5.77 14.27 -14.91
C TRP A 176 -6.48 14.53 -13.58
N TYR A 177 -6.20 13.65 -12.62
CA TYR A 177 -6.41 13.93 -11.20
C TYR A 177 -5.17 14.65 -10.65
N LYS A 178 -5.35 15.83 -10.09
CA LYS A 178 -4.33 16.49 -9.27
C LYS A 178 -4.55 16.06 -7.83
N LYS A 179 -3.53 15.43 -7.23
CA LYS A 179 -3.54 15.00 -5.85
C LYS A 179 -2.55 15.81 -5.02
N ASN A 180 -2.99 16.31 -3.87
CA ASN A 180 -2.19 17.12 -2.96
C ASN A 180 -2.64 16.95 -1.50
N LYS A 181 -1.83 17.43 -0.56
CA LYS A 181 -2.22 17.54 0.84
C LYS A 181 -3.32 18.59 0.99
N ALA A 182 -4.19 18.41 1.99
CA ALA A 182 -5.29 19.35 2.28
C ALA A 182 -4.79 20.79 2.55
N ASP A 183 -3.62 20.93 3.16
CA ASP A 183 -2.98 22.22 3.47
C ASP A 183 -2.07 22.75 2.34
N ASN A 184 -2.00 22.04 1.21
CA ASN A 184 -1.08 22.31 0.08
C ASN A 184 0.42 22.33 0.46
N SER A 185 0.80 21.78 1.63
CA SER A 185 2.20 21.70 2.01
C SER A 185 2.97 20.75 1.10
N ALA A 186 4.28 20.96 1.00
CA ALA A 186 5.15 20.08 0.25
C ALA A 186 5.23 18.68 0.90
N THR A 187 5.37 17.65 0.08
CA THR A 187 5.89 16.35 0.51
C THR A 187 7.41 16.35 0.47
N THR A 188 8.02 15.49 1.29
CA THR A 188 9.47 15.28 1.31
C THR A 188 9.78 13.98 0.59
N TYR A 189 10.52 14.07 -0.51
CA TYR A 189 11.08 12.90 -1.19
C TYR A 189 12.46 12.54 -0.59
N PRO A 190 12.89 11.25 -0.66
CA PRO A 190 12.24 10.13 -1.33
C PRO A 190 11.05 9.54 -0.57
N ILE A 191 10.12 8.94 -1.32
CA ILE A 191 8.94 8.25 -0.81
C ILE A 191 9.09 6.75 -1.10
N VAL A 192 9.08 5.90 -0.08
CA VAL A 192 9.17 4.45 -0.24
C VAL A 192 7.76 3.85 -0.30
N ALA A 193 7.52 3.05 -1.34
CA ALA A 193 6.26 2.36 -1.61
C ALA A 193 6.57 0.93 -2.09
N GLY A 194 6.58 -0.03 -1.16
CA GLY A 194 6.99 -1.40 -1.47
C GLY A 194 8.47 -1.47 -1.85
N ASN A 195 8.79 -2.17 -2.94
CA ASN A 195 10.15 -2.22 -3.49
C ASN A 195 10.47 -1.07 -4.45
N ILE A 196 9.65 -0.01 -4.47
CA ILE A 196 9.86 1.17 -5.29
C ILE A 196 10.09 2.39 -4.40
N THR A 197 11.17 3.13 -4.68
CA THR A 197 11.41 4.44 -4.09
C THR A 197 11.09 5.50 -5.13
N PHE A 198 10.10 6.35 -4.89
CA PHE A 198 9.83 7.53 -5.70
C PHE A 198 10.73 8.69 -5.26
N ASN A 199 11.46 9.28 -6.21
CA ASN A 199 12.48 10.28 -5.93
C ASN A 199 11.97 11.72 -6.13
N GLU A 200 11.04 11.93 -7.06
CA GLU A 200 10.45 13.24 -7.36
C GLU A 200 9.26 13.07 -8.32
N TYR A 201 8.35 14.04 -8.33
CA TYR A 201 7.34 14.20 -9.36
C TYR A 201 7.80 15.27 -10.36
N ARG A 202 7.60 15.00 -11.66
CA ARG A 202 8.02 15.91 -12.74
C ARG A 202 6.94 16.13 -13.79
N TRP A 203 7.00 17.29 -14.45
CA TRP A 203 6.12 17.65 -15.55
C TRP A 203 6.80 18.55 -16.58
N LEU A 204 6.20 18.62 -17.78
CA LEU A 204 6.56 19.53 -18.87
C LEU A 204 5.31 19.80 -19.70
N SER A 205 5.08 21.05 -20.11
CA SER A 205 3.97 21.41 -20.99
C SER A 205 4.24 21.00 -22.44
N GLY A 206 3.22 20.52 -23.13
CA GLY A 206 3.23 20.20 -24.55
C GLY A 206 2.89 18.75 -24.86
N THR A 207 2.78 18.45 -26.15
CA THR A 207 2.39 17.13 -26.68
C THR A 207 3.57 16.27 -27.12
N ALA A 208 4.76 16.87 -27.25
CA ALA A 208 5.97 16.19 -27.68
C ALA A 208 6.41 15.14 -26.64
N GLN A 209 6.94 14.01 -27.12
CA GLN A 209 7.55 12.99 -26.26
C GLN A 209 8.92 13.50 -25.80
N THR A 210 8.91 14.31 -24.75
CA THR A 210 10.10 14.94 -24.20
C THR A 210 10.22 14.62 -22.72
N PHE A 211 11.43 14.33 -22.26
CA PHE A 211 11.70 14.04 -20.85
C PHE A 211 11.22 15.18 -19.94
N PRO A 212 10.35 14.92 -18.94
CA PRO A 212 9.84 15.97 -18.04
C PRO A 212 10.94 16.64 -17.21
N THR A 213 11.05 17.97 -17.25
CA THR A 213 12.15 18.70 -16.61
C THR A 213 11.76 19.41 -15.32
N THR A 214 10.51 19.86 -15.18
CA THR A 214 10.07 20.66 -14.03
C THR A 214 9.72 19.78 -12.86
N VAL A 215 10.25 20.07 -11.67
CA VAL A 215 9.98 19.32 -10.43
C VAL A 215 8.87 20.00 -9.63
N SER A 216 7.99 19.23 -9.00
CA SER A 216 7.07 19.73 -7.97
C SER A 216 6.96 18.76 -6.79
N SER A 217 6.79 19.32 -5.59
CA SER A 217 6.63 18.57 -4.34
C SER A 217 5.30 18.80 -3.64
N THR A 218 4.47 19.74 -4.12
CA THR A 218 3.20 20.08 -3.46
C THR A 218 2.02 19.31 -4.02
N TYR A 219 2.19 18.62 -5.15
CA TYR A 219 1.18 17.79 -5.77
C TYR A 219 1.79 16.70 -6.65
N ASN A 220 0.96 15.76 -7.05
CA ASN A 220 1.18 14.83 -8.17
C ASN A 220 0.00 14.96 -9.14
N ALA A 221 0.27 15.02 -10.44
CA ALA A 221 -0.76 14.90 -11.46
C ALA A 221 -0.70 13.51 -12.06
N GLY A 222 -1.86 12.86 -12.13
CA GLY A 222 -2.02 11.57 -12.78
C GLY A 222 -1.97 10.38 -11.83
N ASP A 223 -3.03 9.58 -11.87
CA ASP A 223 -3.04 8.24 -11.31
C ASP A 223 -2.35 7.32 -12.32
N LEU A 224 -1.03 7.41 -12.44
CA LEU A 224 -0.19 6.61 -13.35
C LEU A 224 0.75 5.73 -12.53
N SER A 225 0.75 4.43 -12.80
CA SER A 225 1.61 3.47 -12.13
C SER A 225 1.89 2.24 -12.98
N PHE A 226 2.43 1.20 -12.34
CA PHE A 226 2.84 -0.03 -12.97
C PHE A 226 2.85 -1.19 -11.99
N ASP A 227 2.71 -2.40 -12.54
CA ASP A 227 2.89 -3.65 -11.82
C ASP A 227 4.36 -4.06 -11.90
N PHE A 228 5.04 -4.02 -10.75
CA PHE A 228 6.42 -4.43 -10.56
C PHE A 228 6.51 -5.85 -9.99
N GLN A 229 7.38 -6.68 -10.55
CA GLN A 229 7.69 -8.00 -10.02
C GLN A 229 9.19 -8.12 -9.77
N GLN A 230 9.58 -8.44 -8.53
CA GLN A 230 10.96 -8.79 -8.19
C GLN A 230 11.40 -10.05 -8.95
N THR A 231 12.68 -10.14 -9.30
CA THR A 231 13.24 -11.29 -10.01
C THR A 231 14.41 -11.96 -9.30
N GLU A 232 15.02 -11.28 -8.32
CA GLU A 232 16.17 -11.74 -7.53
C GLU A 232 16.08 -11.21 -6.10
#